data_AF-A0A3D4QXY3-F1
#
_entry.id   AF-A0A3D4QXY3-F1
#
_cell.length_a   1.000
_cell.length_b   1.000
_cell.length_c   1.000
_cell.angle_alpha   90.00
_cell.angle_beta   90.00
_cell.angle_gamma   90.00
#
_symmetry.space_group_name_H-M   'P 1'
#
loop_
_entity.id
_entity.type
_entity.pdbx_description
1 polymer ?
#
loop_
_entity_poly.entity_id
_entity_poly.type
_entity_poly.pdbx_seq_one_letter_code
_entity_poly.pdbx_strand_id
1 'polypeptide(L)' 'EERKAIYKRALELSTGLAVEIPTYQRKNLYVYNKDVIKADSLFSGEDVTPFQSPISFIWNVELN' A
#
# COMPACT_ATOMS: atom_id res chain seq x y z
N GLU A 1 -15.12 1.43 17.54
CA GLU A 1 -15.09 0.22 18.41
C GLU A 1 -16.12 -0.85 18.08
N GLU A 2 -17.43 -0.59 18.09
CA GLU A 2 -18.45 -1.65 17.87
C GLU A 2 -18.32 -2.42 16.55
N ARG A 3 -18.11 -1.72 15.43
CA ARG A 3 -17.90 -2.34 14.11
C ARG A 3 -16.69 -3.28 14.05
N LYS A 4 -15.65 -3.01 14.84
CA LYS A 4 -14.41 -3.80 14.85
C LYS A 4 -14.68 -5.23 15.35
N ALA A 5 -15.51 -5.36 16.39
CA ALA A 5 -15.90 -6.65 16.94
C ALA A 5 -16.74 -7.46 15.94
N ILE A 6 -17.69 -6.81 15.26
CA ILE A 6 -18.54 -7.43 14.23
C ILE A 6 -17.70 -7.94 13.06
N TYR A 7 -16.78 -7.12 12.52
CA TYR A 7 -15.92 -7.54 11.41
C TYR A 7 -14.96 -8.65 11.79
N LYS A 8 -14.42 -8.64 13.01
CA LYS A 8 -13.59 -9.74 13.51
C LYS A 8 -14.37 -11.06 13.50
N ARG A 9 -15.62 -11.05 14.00
CA ARG A 9 -16.45 -12.25 14.04
C ARG A 9 -16.81 -12.76 12.64
N ALA A 10 -17.12 -11.86 11.71
CA ALA A 10 -17.39 -12.22 10.32
C ALA A 10 -16.16 -12.83 9.63
N LEU A 11 -14.97 -12.25 9.86
CA LEU A 11 -13.71 -12.77 9.32
C LEU A 11 -13.41 -14.19 9.84
N GLU A 12 -13.56 -14.43 11.15
CA GLU A 12 -13.36 -15.76 11.74
C GLU A 12 -14.25 -16.82 11.10
N LEU A 13 -15.54 -16.50 10.88
CA LEU A 13 -16.48 -17.41 10.22
C LEU A 13 -16.11 -17.66 8.75
N SER A 14 -15.77 -16.60 8.01
CA SER A 14 -15.40 -16.71 6.58
C SER A 14 -14.11 -17.52 6.37
N THR A 15 -13.06 -17.24 7.15
CA THR A 15 -11.78 -17.97 7.07
C THR A 15 -11.92 -19.40 7.57
N GLY A 16 -12.76 -19.67 8.58
CA GLY A 16 -13.03 -21.03 9.07
C GLY A 16 -13.75 -21.93 8.05
N LEU A 17 -14.51 -21.33 7.13
CA LEU A 17 -15.13 -22.02 6.00
C LEU A 17 -14.19 -22.17 4.79
N ALA A 18 -12.94 -21.68 4.89
CA ALA A 18 -11.93 -21.69 3.84
C ALA A 18 -12.38 -21.06 2.51
N VAL A 19 -13.33 -20.12 2.55
CA VAL A 19 -13.86 -19.44 1.35
C VAL A 19 -12.80 -18.53 0.71
N GLU A 20 -11.95 -17.92 1.53
CA GLU A 20 -10.82 -17.11 1.09
C GLU A 20 -9.55 -17.55 1.84
N ILE A 21 -8.54 -18.00 1.10
CA ILE A 21 -7.22 -18.36 1.63
C ILE A 21 -6.25 -17.23 1.28
N PRO A 22 -5.83 -16.40 2.25
CA PRO A 22 -4.87 -15.32 1.97
C PRO A 22 -3.50 -15.93 1.66
N THR A 23 -3.12 -15.99 0.38
CA THR A 23 -1.87 -16.61 -0.07
C THR A 23 -0.69 -15.63 -0.03
N TYR A 24 -0.92 -14.37 -0.37
CA TYR A 24 0.07 -13.31 -0.25
C TYR A 24 -0.58 -11.93 -0.15
N GLN A 25 0.07 -11.02 0.55
CA GLN A 25 -0.24 -9.59 0.51
C GLN A 25 0.92 -8.89 -0.19
N ARG A 26 0.66 -8.28 -1.35
CA ARG A 26 1.69 -7.61 -2.15
C ARG A 26 2.22 -6.40 -1.38
N LYS A 27 3.50 -6.44 -1.00
CA LYS A 27 4.24 -5.27 -0.52
C LYS A 27 5.12 -4.79 -1.66
N ASN A 28 4.79 -3.63 -2.25
CA ASN A 28 5.58 -3.06 -3.33
C ASN A 28 6.86 -2.43 -2.74
N LEU A 29 8.02 -2.83 -3.26
CA LEU A 29 9.32 -2.22 -2.94
C LEU A 29 9.78 -1.44 -4.18
N TYR A 30 10.21 -0.19 -3.97
CA TYR A 30 10.78 0.66 -5.01
C TYR A 30 12.19 1.08 -4.60
N VAL A 31 13.13 1.03 -5.54
CA VAL A 31 14.52 1.43 -5.35
C VAL A 31 14.87 2.48 -6.39
N TYR A 32 15.48 3.57 -5.96
CA TYR A 32 15.90 4.68 -6.82
C TYR A 32 17.24 5.25 -6.35
N ASN A 33 17.96 5.91 -7.26
CA ASN A 33 19.22 6.57 -6.95
C ASN A 33 18.95 7.96 -6.33
N LYS A 34 19.23 8.10 -5.03
CA LYS A 34 19.06 9.36 -4.28
C LYS A 34 19.99 10.49 -4.76
N ASP A 35 21.07 10.16 -5.47
CA ASP A 35 22.01 11.15 -6.01
C ASP A 35 21.45 11.81 -7.28
N VAL A 36 20.49 11.16 -7.93
CA VAL A 36 19.83 11.65 -9.15
C VAL A 36 18.44 12.19 -8.85
N ILE A 37 17.65 11.48 -8.02
CA ILE A 37 16.25 11.83 -7.73
C ILE A 37 16.14 12.38 -6.32
N LYS A 38 15.43 13.51 -6.20
CA LYS A 38 15.08 14.12 -4.93
C LYS A 38 13.91 13.36 -4.28
N ALA A 39 14.16 12.66 -3.18
CA ALA A 39 13.22 11.70 -2.59
C ALA A 39 11.90 12.31 -2.10
N ASP A 40 11.93 13.58 -1.68
CA ASP A 40 10.76 14.34 -1.20
C ASP A 40 9.78 14.73 -2.32
N SER A 41 10.25 14.77 -3.57
CA SER A 41 9.43 15.04 -4.76
C SER A 41 8.63 13.82 -5.23
N LEU A 42 8.98 12.61 -4.74
CA LEU A 42 8.27 11.38 -5.05
C LEU A 42 6.92 11.34 -4.33
N PHE A 43 5.94 10.76 -5.01
CA PHE A 43 4.62 10.54 -4.42
C PHE A 43 4.73 9.61 -3.21
N SER A 44 4.51 10.18 -2.02
CA SER A 44 4.67 9.54 -0.73
C SER A 44 3.71 10.18 0.29
N GLY A 45 3.50 9.53 1.44
CA GLY A 45 2.63 10.03 2.51
C GLY A 45 1.31 9.27 2.66
N GLU A 46 0.30 9.94 3.22
CA GLU A 46 -0.98 9.33 3.60
C GLU A 46 -1.91 9.04 2.42
N ASP A 47 -1.75 9.75 1.30
CA ASP A 47 -2.57 9.59 0.09
C ASP A 47 -2.17 8.39 -0.77
N VAL A 48 -1.10 7.67 -0.39
CA VAL A 48 -0.60 6.53 -1.16
C VAL A 48 -1.59 5.37 -1.12
N THR A 49 -2.14 5.04 -2.28
CA THR A 49 -2.95 3.82 -2.44
C THR A 49 -2.10 2.64 -2.93
N PRO A 50 -2.51 1.38 -2.68
CA PRO A 50 -1.82 0.19 -3.20
C PRO A 50 -1.71 0.13 -4.73
N PHE A 51 -2.46 0.98 -5.45
CA PHE A 51 -2.50 1.04 -6.91
C PHE A 51 -1.58 2.12 -7.50
N GLN A 52 -0.86 2.87 -6.66
CA GLN A 52 0.00 3.97 -7.07
C GLN A 52 1.48 3.65 -6.88
N SER A 53 2.30 4.26 -7.74
CA SER A 53 3.75 4.16 -7.75
C SER A 53 4.35 5.47 -7.21
N PRO A 54 5.59 5.50 -6.69
CA PRO A 54 6.27 6.74 -6.31
C PRO A 54 6.37 7.78 -7.46
N ILE A 55 6.20 7.34 -8.71
CA ILE A 55 6.17 8.18 -9.91
C ILE A 55 4.76 8.42 -10.47
N SER A 56 3.71 8.17 -9.68
CA SER A 56 2.32 8.41 -10.10
C SER A 56 2.08 9.85 -10.55
N PHE A 57 2.86 10.79 -10.03
CA PHE A 57 2.92 12.18 -10.49
C PHE A 57 4.32 12.51 -11.02
N ILE A 58 4.71 11.88 -12.13
CA ILE A 58 6.06 12.02 -12.69
C ILE A 58 6.47 13.47 -12.96
N TRP A 59 5.50 14.35 -13.25
CA TRP A 59 5.75 15.78 -13.47
C TRP A 59 6.12 16.56 -12.20
N ASN A 60 5.88 15.99 -11.01
CA ASN A 60 6.31 16.56 -9.74
C ASN A 60 7.72 16.09 -9.33
N VAL A 61 8.31 15.12 -10.05
CA VAL A 61 9.60 14.53 -9.70
C VAL A 61 10.73 15.48 -10.04
N GLU A 62 11.55 15.80 -9.04
CA GLU A 62 12.70 16.69 -9.16
C GLU A 62 14.00 15.88 -9.21
N LEU A 63 14.97 16.40 -9.97
CA LEU A 63 16.35 15.90 -10.02
C LEU A 63 17.26 16.79 -9.16
N ASN A 64 18.36 16.23 -8.67
CA ASN A 64 19.40 17.00 -7.95
C ASN A 64 20.28 17.82 -8.88
#